data_AF-A0A2Z5V3X0-F1
#
_entry.id   AF-A0A2Z5V3X0-F1
#
_cell.length_a   1.000
_cell.length_b   1.000
_cell.length_c   1.000
_cell.angle_alpha   90.00
_cell.angle_beta   90.00
_cell.angle_gamma   90.00
#
_symmetry.space_group_name_H-M   'P 1'
#
loop_
_entity.id
_entity.type
_entity.pdbx_description
1 polymer ?
#
loop_
_entity_poly.entity_id
_entity_poly.type
_entity_poly.pdbx_seq_one_letter_code
_entity_poly.pdbx_strand_id
1 'polypeptide(L)'
;MISHSNLNYYLKSANIYHLKKWTIKSAMPHYKNLNNFIKNNQKNTLFSSHATHFVKKIKHSKIKSSWVLKEILPPTRNPTTEILKRAESEAIEETVAQEFFRLLYPASPKTRWAKETRQGPDRYCVLSKEVEGFDSSFLSNPNLYNAIEDGSMRGFSTVLLIALLLREADLNNNNIAIDAKGNIVKIDGGLCFAHLKENHFALFNIKKINFTHADIESLPGLCTYRPFNWVDLTMWKKGKSTQENPSTALHPPKKAPPRFKQELYKTITLICLLPHDLIYSFTAVYSPDPKKAQSLAIDIIKQIKKLENIAAQMPDFLEYRTSIKAEQDIIDYTLYLKTFNTMGKSNLLDKTKHTSHIDVLDIIFTRSIKNYLPIKNLYHQLEHIQNLSNPNVNALIEPLKNEIAVCLTCPSYLNRQIVYKMLCDTRDKMLSLNSAKRTLTTFSINSLIHHLKHLENITCTSRNRSHAIAEDSSPTGAKKRKTINFSDSINTANDSQENLPLLKKHLIN
;
A
#
# COMPACT_ATOMS: atom_id res chain seq x y z
N MET A 1 21.05 -26.02 6.04
CA MET A 1 21.30 -26.48 4.65
C MET A 1 19.97 -26.88 4.04
N ILE A 2 19.34 -25.98 3.29
CA ILE A 2 18.07 -26.22 2.60
C ILE A 2 18.41 -26.49 1.14
N SER A 3 18.02 -27.66 0.63
CA SER A 3 18.43 -28.16 -0.69
C SER A 3 17.87 -27.30 -1.82
N HIS A 4 18.71 -27.04 -2.83
CA HIS A 4 18.43 -26.32 -4.07
C HIS A 4 17.34 -26.98 -4.97
N SER A 5 16.65 -28.03 -4.49
CA SER A 5 15.70 -28.82 -5.27
C SER A 5 14.26 -28.29 -5.29
N ASN A 6 13.88 -27.35 -4.40
CA ASN A 6 12.51 -26.79 -4.37
C ASN A 6 12.33 -25.48 -5.16
N LEU A 7 13.40 -24.83 -5.62
CA LEU A 7 13.29 -23.60 -6.41
C LEU A 7 12.88 -23.87 -7.87
N ASN A 8 13.26 -25.02 -8.42
CA ASN A 8 12.92 -25.42 -9.79
C ASN A 8 11.45 -25.84 -9.98
N TYR A 9 10.75 -26.22 -8.90
CA TYR A 9 9.31 -26.53 -8.97
C TYR A 9 8.45 -25.26 -9.04
N TYR A 10 8.88 -24.17 -8.40
CA TYR A 10 8.23 -22.86 -8.50
C TYR A 10 8.55 -22.11 -9.80
N LEU A 11 9.71 -22.35 -10.42
CA LEU A 11 10.07 -21.73 -11.70
C LEU A 11 9.47 -22.44 -12.91
N LYS A 12 9.18 -23.75 -12.83
CA LYS A 12 8.47 -24.48 -13.89
C LYS A 12 6.95 -24.27 -13.90
N SER A 13 6.35 -23.86 -12.79
CA SER A 13 4.91 -23.52 -12.73
C SER A 13 4.60 -22.08 -13.16
N ALA A 14 5.61 -21.22 -13.34
CA ALA A 14 5.45 -19.85 -13.87
C ALA A 14 5.40 -19.77 -15.41
N ASN A 15 5.49 -20.91 -16.10
CA ASN A 15 5.63 -21.00 -17.56
C ASN A 15 4.62 -21.99 -18.17
N ILE A 16 3.31 -21.82 -17.91
CA ILE A 16 2.26 -22.43 -18.74
C ILE A 16 1.14 -21.42 -18.99
N TYR A 17 0.98 -21.13 -20.27
CA TYR A 17 -0.08 -20.40 -20.95
C TYR A 17 -1.48 -20.59 -20.36
N HIS A 18 -2.00 -19.53 -19.73
CA HIS A 18 -3.40 -19.16 -19.82
C HIS A 18 -3.51 -17.65 -20.04
N LEU A 19 -3.04 -17.17 -21.19
CA LEU A 19 -3.52 -15.91 -21.75
C LEU A 19 -4.96 -16.14 -22.22
N LYS A 20 -5.91 -16.21 -21.27
CA LYS A 20 -7.31 -15.92 -21.60
C LYS A 20 -7.30 -14.54 -22.25
N LYS A 21 -7.76 -14.48 -23.50
CA LYS A 21 -7.96 -13.24 -24.23
C LYS A 21 -8.78 -12.32 -23.32
N TRP A 22 -8.18 -11.26 -22.79
CA TRP A 22 -8.86 -10.27 -21.95
C TRP A 22 -9.79 -9.46 -22.86
N THR A 23 -10.96 -10.01 -23.19
CA THR A 23 -12.02 -9.28 -23.90
C THR A 23 -12.77 -8.41 -22.89
N ILE A 24 -12.21 -7.24 -22.57
CA ILE A 24 -12.93 -6.20 -21.83
C ILE A 24 -13.99 -5.64 -22.79
N LYS A 25 -15.26 -6.02 -22.64
CA LYS A 25 -16.39 -5.32 -23.25
C LYS A 25 -16.47 -3.92 -22.61
N SER A 26 -15.90 -2.89 -23.24
CA SER A 26 -15.86 -1.53 -22.68
C SER A 26 -17.19 -0.79 -22.90
N ALA A 27 -18.02 -0.67 -21.86
CA ALA A 27 -19.19 0.22 -21.87
C ALA A 27 -18.97 1.51 -21.05
N MET A 28 -17.78 1.75 -20.50
CA MET A 28 -17.48 3.00 -19.78
C MET A 28 -16.25 3.70 -20.35
N PRO A 29 -16.30 5.05 -20.51
CA PRO A 29 -15.15 5.80 -20.96
C PRO A 29 -14.01 5.68 -19.95
N HIS A 30 -12.84 5.29 -20.44
CA HIS A 30 -11.59 5.25 -19.68
C HIS A 30 -11.03 6.65 -19.38
N TYR A 31 -11.82 7.72 -19.45
CA TYR A 31 -11.37 9.09 -19.23
C TYR A 31 -12.47 9.95 -18.60
N LYS A 32 -12.08 11.10 -18.02
CA LYS A 32 -13.04 12.11 -17.55
C LYS A 32 -13.43 13.06 -18.68
N ASN A 33 -14.73 13.37 -18.73
CA ASN A 33 -15.26 14.48 -19.51
C ASN A 33 -15.12 15.78 -18.70
N LEU A 34 -14.56 16.82 -19.33
CA LEU A 34 -14.29 18.12 -18.71
C LEU A 34 -15.51 19.05 -18.58
N ASN A 35 -16.68 18.69 -19.14
CA ASN A 35 -17.88 19.55 -19.14
C ASN A 35 -18.37 19.96 -17.73
N ASN A 36 -18.00 19.21 -16.69
CA ASN A 36 -18.35 19.52 -15.30
C ASN A 36 -17.25 20.30 -14.55
N PHE A 37 -16.24 20.81 -15.25
CA PHE A 37 -15.14 21.58 -14.69
C PHE A 37 -15.16 22.99 -15.24
N ILE A 38 -15.09 23.97 -14.34
CA ILE A 38 -14.91 25.37 -14.70
C ILE A 38 -13.44 25.74 -14.48
N LYS A 39 -12.77 26.17 -15.55
CA LYS A 39 -11.42 26.73 -15.48
C LYS A 39 -11.47 28.08 -14.78
N ASN A 40 -10.65 28.27 -13.76
CA ASN A 40 -10.40 29.60 -13.24
C ASN A 40 -9.44 30.33 -14.19
N ASN A 41 -9.67 31.60 -14.49
CA ASN A 41 -8.84 32.36 -15.44
C ASN A 41 -7.41 32.63 -14.93
N GLN A 42 -7.11 32.28 -13.69
CA GLN A 42 -5.75 32.30 -13.15
C GLN A 42 -4.93 31.18 -13.78
N LYS A 43 -4.06 31.54 -14.74
CA LYS A 43 -2.96 30.67 -15.17
C LYS A 43 -1.96 30.57 -14.02
N ASN A 44 -1.62 29.36 -13.62
CA ASN A 44 -0.47 29.17 -12.76
C ASN A 44 0.76 29.05 -13.68
N THR A 45 1.52 30.13 -13.84
CA THR A 45 2.71 30.16 -14.71
C THR A 45 3.95 29.58 -14.04
N LEU A 46 3.82 29.06 -12.81
CA LEU A 46 4.97 28.95 -11.93
C LEU A 46 5.93 27.79 -12.24
N PHE A 47 5.55 26.61 -12.77
CA PHE A 47 6.48 25.47 -12.73
C PHE A 47 6.39 24.36 -13.80
N SER A 48 5.97 24.59 -15.05
CA SER A 48 6.04 23.48 -16.03
C SER A 48 6.16 23.89 -17.50
N SER A 49 6.79 23.01 -18.29
CA SER A 49 6.70 22.98 -19.76
C SER A 49 5.26 22.85 -20.27
N HIS A 50 4.35 22.40 -19.40
CA HIS A 50 2.93 22.24 -19.64
C HIS A 50 2.14 23.39 -19.00
N ALA A 51 1.02 23.79 -19.61
CA ALA A 51 0.13 24.74 -18.96
C ALA A 51 -0.63 24.05 -17.82
N THR A 52 -0.61 24.63 -16.63
CA THR A 52 -1.40 24.19 -15.48
C THR A 52 -2.49 25.20 -15.13
N HIS A 53 -3.66 24.68 -14.78
CA HIS A 53 -4.86 25.46 -14.49
C HIS A 53 -5.55 24.95 -13.23
N PHE A 54 -5.93 25.86 -12.34
CA PHE A 54 -6.86 25.52 -11.27
C PHE A 54 -8.29 25.41 -11.84
N VAL A 55 -8.95 24.29 -11.56
CA VAL A 55 -10.29 24.02 -12.05
C VAL A 55 -11.20 23.57 -10.91
N LYS A 56 -12.45 24.01 -10.95
CA LYS A 56 -13.47 23.64 -9.95
C LYS A 56 -14.45 22.66 -10.56
N LYS A 57 -14.64 21.51 -9.90
CA LYS A 57 -15.66 20.54 -10.29
C LYS A 57 -17.01 20.99 -9.75
N ILE A 58 -17.99 21.13 -10.62
CA ILE A 58 -19.36 21.53 -10.27
C ILE A 58 -20.31 20.34 -10.43
N LYS A 59 -21.23 20.19 -9.48
CA LYS A 59 -22.35 19.25 -9.58
C LYS A 59 -23.58 19.87 -8.92
N HIS A 60 -24.70 19.93 -9.66
CA HIS A 60 -25.93 20.57 -9.21
C HIS A 60 -25.69 22.01 -8.74
N SER A 61 -24.97 22.79 -9.56
CA SER A 61 -24.61 24.20 -9.29
C SER A 61 -23.79 24.45 -8.02
N LYS A 62 -23.28 23.41 -7.35
CA LYS A 62 -22.41 23.52 -6.18
C LYS A 62 -20.99 23.05 -6.51
N ILE A 63 -19.99 23.78 -6.01
CA ILE A 63 -18.60 23.33 -6.05
C ILE A 63 -18.47 22.06 -5.21
N LYS A 64 -17.93 21.00 -5.80
CA LYS A 64 -17.73 19.70 -5.12
C LYS A 64 -16.28 19.43 -4.75
N SER A 65 -15.33 19.94 -5.54
CA SER A 65 -13.90 19.81 -5.27
C SER A 65 -13.10 20.71 -6.20
N SER A 66 -11.90 21.07 -5.75
CA SER A 66 -10.87 21.74 -6.52
C SER A 66 -9.87 20.74 -7.09
N TRP A 67 -9.35 21.04 -8.27
CA TRP A 67 -8.40 20.22 -9.01
C TRP A 67 -7.38 21.10 -9.72
N VAL A 68 -6.22 20.53 -10.00
CA VAL A 68 -5.21 21.05 -10.91
C VAL A 68 -5.33 20.28 -12.22
N LEU A 69 -5.46 21.00 -13.33
CA LEU A 69 -5.48 20.48 -14.69
C LEU A 69 -4.15 20.80 -15.35
N LYS A 70 -3.39 19.78 -15.74
CA LYS A 70 -2.17 19.86 -16.54
C LYS A 70 -2.51 19.49 -17.99
N GLU A 71 -2.30 20.42 -18.91
CA GLU A 71 -2.48 20.15 -20.33
C GLU A 71 -1.25 19.44 -20.90
N ILE A 72 -1.43 18.21 -21.38
CA ILE A 72 -0.38 17.49 -22.10
C ILE A 72 -0.41 17.99 -23.54
N LEU A 73 0.11 19.21 -23.72
CA LEU A 73 0.02 19.95 -24.98
C LEU A 73 0.75 19.20 -26.10
N PRO A 74 0.10 19.00 -27.26
CA PRO A 74 0.85 18.77 -28.48
C PRO A 74 1.66 20.04 -28.82
N PRO A 75 2.92 19.92 -29.26
CA PRO A 75 3.79 21.07 -29.55
C PRO A 75 3.33 21.95 -30.73
N THR A 76 2.24 21.61 -31.43
CA THR A 76 1.82 22.27 -32.67
C THR A 76 0.31 22.51 -32.74
N ARG A 77 -0.12 23.55 -33.47
CA ARG A 77 -1.54 23.86 -33.72
C ARG A 77 -2.27 22.74 -34.48
N ASN A 78 -1.53 21.99 -35.30
CA ASN A 78 -2.01 20.85 -36.08
C ASN A 78 -1.14 19.62 -35.74
N PRO A 79 -1.42 18.91 -34.62
CA PRO A 79 -0.65 17.74 -34.25
C PRO A 79 -0.89 16.59 -35.21
N THR A 80 0.18 15.85 -35.52
CA THR A 80 0.05 14.57 -36.22
C THR A 80 -0.62 13.54 -35.31
N THR A 81 -1.17 12.47 -35.89
CA THR A 81 -1.73 11.33 -35.13
C THR A 81 -0.73 10.74 -34.14
N GLU A 82 0.56 10.72 -34.49
CA GLU A 82 1.63 10.23 -33.62
C GLU A 82 1.84 11.11 -32.39
N ILE A 83 1.85 12.44 -32.58
CA ILE A 83 1.94 13.41 -31.48
C ILE A 83 0.74 13.26 -30.53
N LEU A 84 -0.47 13.09 -31.06
CA LEU A 84 -1.67 12.87 -30.25
C LEU A 84 -1.59 11.56 -29.45
N LYS A 85 -1.16 10.46 -30.08
CA LYS A 85 -0.95 9.18 -29.40
C LYS A 85 0.09 9.30 -28.28
N ARG A 86 1.15 10.08 -28.48
CA ARG A 86 2.16 10.34 -27.44
C ARG A 86 1.60 11.16 -26.28
N ALA A 87 0.80 12.18 -26.55
CA ALA A 87 0.15 12.97 -25.50
C ALA A 87 -0.85 12.13 -24.68
N GLU A 88 -1.65 11.30 -25.35
CA GLU A 88 -2.51 10.31 -24.69
C GLU A 88 -1.71 9.35 -23.83
N SER A 89 -0.61 8.85 -24.39
CA SER A 89 0.30 7.93 -23.73
C SER A 89 0.81 8.52 -22.41
N GLU A 90 1.33 9.74 -22.46
CA GLU A 90 1.87 10.43 -21.29
C GLU A 90 0.80 10.69 -20.22
N ALA A 91 -0.41 11.13 -20.61
CA ALA A 91 -1.50 11.36 -19.67
C ALA A 91 -1.92 10.07 -18.93
N ILE A 92 -1.94 8.94 -19.64
CA ILE A 92 -2.25 7.62 -19.06
C ILE A 92 -1.16 7.20 -18.07
N GLU A 93 0.11 7.30 -18.45
CA GLU A 93 1.24 6.91 -17.59
C GLU A 93 1.31 7.74 -16.32
N GLU A 94 1.18 9.06 -16.45
CA GLU A 94 1.14 9.97 -15.31
C GLU A 94 -0.01 9.61 -14.36
N THR A 95 -1.20 9.31 -14.91
CA THR A 95 -2.35 8.89 -14.11
C THR A 95 -2.12 7.56 -13.42
N VAL A 96 -1.58 6.55 -14.14
CA VAL A 96 -1.26 5.23 -13.57
C VAL A 96 -0.26 5.38 -12.44
N ALA A 97 0.80 6.17 -12.63
CA ALA A 97 1.81 6.42 -11.61
C ALA A 97 1.18 7.05 -10.35
N GLN A 98 0.48 8.18 -10.50
CA GLN A 98 -0.11 8.91 -9.37
C GLN A 98 -1.19 8.09 -8.65
N GLU A 99 -2.00 7.31 -9.38
CA GLU A 99 -2.98 6.43 -8.75
C GLU A 99 -2.33 5.21 -8.09
N PHE A 100 -1.10 4.82 -8.47
CA PHE A 100 -0.33 3.78 -7.81
C PHE A 100 0.27 4.29 -6.50
N PHE A 101 0.76 5.55 -6.47
CA PHE A 101 1.04 6.26 -5.21
C PHE A 101 -0.18 6.23 -4.29
N ARG A 102 -1.36 6.61 -4.81
CA ARG A 102 -2.61 6.57 -4.03
C ARG A 102 -3.01 5.16 -3.62
N LEU A 103 -2.74 4.13 -4.43
CA LEU A 103 -3.05 2.74 -4.09
C LEU A 103 -2.32 2.30 -2.82
N LEU A 104 -1.09 2.76 -2.60
CA LEU A 104 -0.28 2.39 -1.44
C LEU A 104 -0.30 3.44 -0.32
N TYR A 105 -0.55 4.70 -0.66
CA TYR A 105 -0.51 5.85 0.23
C TYR A 105 -1.77 6.72 0.06
N PRO A 106 -2.81 6.52 0.90
CA PRO A 106 -4.12 7.17 0.75
C PRO A 106 -4.12 8.69 0.73
N ALA A 107 -3.11 9.33 1.32
CA ALA A 107 -2.97 10.79 1.32
C ALA A 107 -2.60 11.35 -0.08
N SER A 108 -2.03 10.52 -0.98
CA SER A 108 -1.70 10.95 -2.33
C SER A 108 -2.93 11.46 -3.09
N PRO A 109 -2.79 12.53 -3.89
CA PRO A 109 -3.92 13.15 -4.55
C PRO A 109 -4.54 12.20 -5.59
N LYS A 110 -5.86 12.26 -5.67
CA LYS A 110 -6.63 11.52 -6.68
C LYS A 110 -6.35 12.11 -8.06
N THR A 111 -5.89 11.28 -8.99
CA THR A 111 -5.48 11.72 -10.33
C THR A 111 -6.27 11.00 -11.42
N ARG A 112 -6.67 11.73 -12.47
CA ARG A 112 -7.49 11.22 -13.58
C ARG A 112 -6.96 11.83 -14.87
N TRP A 113 -6.89 11.07 -15.95
CA TRP A 113 -6.73 11.69 -17.26
C TRP A 113 -8.09 12.04 -17.87
N ALA A 114 -8.08 13.04 -18.72
CA ALA A 114 -9.23 13.55 -19.42
C ALA A 114 -8.90 13.73 -20.89
N LYS A 115 -9.94 13.60 -21.71
CA LYS A 115 -9.90 13.88 -23.14
C LYS A 115 -10.93 14.96 -23.43
N GLU A 116 -10.49 16.04 -24.03
CA GLU A 116 -11.35 17.12 -24.50
C GLU A 116 -11.41 17.09 -26.02
N THR A 117 -12.58 16.71 -26.53
CA THR A 117 -12.89 16.73 -27.96
C THR A 117 -13.74 17.98 -28.23
N ARG A 118 -13.12 19.02 -28.77
CA ARG A 118 -13.80 20.22 -29.30
C ARG A 118 -13.83 20.17 -30.83
N GLN A 119 -14.29 21.23 -31.51
CA GLN A 119 -14.21 21.40 -32.98
C GLN A 119 -12.77 21.47 -33.54
N GLY A 120 -11.80 20.80 -32.92
CA GLY A 120 -10.38 20.78 -33.26
C GLY A 120 -9.72 19.48 -32.79
N PRO A 121 -8.38 19.37 -32.83
CA PRO A 121 -7.68 18.16 -32.41
C PRO A 121 -7.96 17.84 -30.94
N ASP A 122 -8.04 16.55 -30.65
CA ASP A 122 -8.21 16.04 -29.29
C ASP A 122 -7.12 16.60 -28.35
N ARG A 123 -7.53 17.03 -27.16
CA ARG A 123 -6.62 17.48 -26.11
C ARG A 123 -6.63 16.51 -24.94
N TYR A 124 -5.44 16.08 -24.54
CA TYR A 124 -5.27 15.18 -23.40
C TYR A 124 -4.78 15.98 -22.20
N CYS A 125 -5.37 15.71 -21.04
CA CYS A 125 -5.06 16.43 -19.80
C CYS A 125 -4.93 15.44 -18.65
N VAL A 126 -4.17 15.82 -17.64
CA VAL A 126 -4.16 15.16 -16.32
C VAL A 126 -4.83 16.09 -15.31
N LEU A 127 -5.77 15.55 -14.55
CA LEU A 127 -6.48 16.19 -13.46
C LEU A 127 -6.00 15.58 -12.15
N SER A 128 -5.37 16.35 -11.29
CA SER A 128 -5.04 15.93 -9.92
C SER A 128 -5.90 16.71 -8.92
N LYS A 129 -6.46 16.05 -7.92
CA LYS A 129 -7.21 16.73 -6.86
C LYS A 129 -6.25 17.66 -6.11
N GLU A 130 -6.69 18.88 -5.84
CA GLU A 130 -5.89 19.85 -5.09
C GLU A 130 -5.44 19.27 -3.73
N VAL A 131 -4.17 19.51 -3.40
CA VAL A 131 -3.57 19.22 -2.10
C VAL A 131 -3.71 20.48 -1.26
N GLU A 132 -4.51 20.41 -0.22
CA GLU A 132 -4.75 21.54 0.69
C GLU A 132 -3.48 21.84 1.50
N GLY A 133 -3.11 23.12 1.60
CA GLY A 133 -1.90 23.54 2.32
C GLY A 133 -0.60 23.07 1.66
N PHE A 134 -0.60 22.86 0.34
CA PHE A 134 0.58 22.45 -0.42
C PHE A 134 1.79 23.35 -0.15
N ASP A 135 2.79 22.81 0.53
CA ASP A 135 4.07 23.48 0.80
C ASP A 135 5.24 22.63 0.30
N SER A 136 5.88 23.08 -0.79
CA SER A 136 7.07 22.46 -1.38
C SER A 136 8.37 22.88 -0.68
N SER A 137 8.34 23.88 0.20
CA SER A 137 9.53 24.40 0.88
C SER A 137 9.98 23.53 2.06
N PHE A 138 9.17 22.55 2.48
CA PHE A 138 9.42 21.70 3.65
C PHE A 138 10.77 20.97 3.63
N LEU A 139 11.33 20.66 2.45
CA LEU A 139 12.66 20.04 2.32
C LEU A 139 13.80 20.95 2.76
N SER A 140 13.56 22.26 2.85
CA SER A 140 14.50 23.25 3.39
C SER A 140 14.37 23.40 4.91
N ASN A 141 13.46 22.67 5.57
CA ASN A 141 13.27 22.73 7.01
C ASN A 141 14.46 22.05 7.73
N PRO A 142 15.26 22.78 8.55
CA PRO A 142 16.38 22.18 9.26
C PRO A 142 15.95 21.13 10.30
N ASN A 143 14.69 21.13 10.72
CA ASN A 143 14.10 20.18 11.66
C ASN A 143 13.31 19.05 10.97
N LEU A 144 13.47 18.85 9.66
CA LEU A 144 12.74 17.83 8.88
C LEU A 144 12.74 16.44 9.57
N TYR A 145 13.91 15.96 9.97
CA TYR A 145 14.01 14.62 10.58
C TYR A 145 13.41 14.54 11.99
N ASN A 146 13.43 15.62 12.76
CA ASN A 146 12.74 15.69 14.05
C ASN A 146 11.22 15.63 13.84
N ALA A 147 10.71 16.36 12.84
CA ALA A 147 9.30 16.38 12.48
C ALA A 147 8.80 15.02 11.94
N ILE A 148 9.67 14.25 11.28
CA ILE A 148 9.38 12.86 10.90
C ILE A 148 9.34 11.95 12.13
N GLU A 149 10.30 12.11 13.06
CA GLU A 149 10.39 11.26 14.25
C GLU A 149 9.26 11.51 15.26
N ASP A 150 8.81 12.76 15.41
CA ASP A 150 7.63 13.08 16.22
C ASP A 150 6.30 12.83 15.48
N GLY A 151 6.36 12.61 14.16
CA GLY A 151 5.26 12.31 13.24
C GLY A 151 4.32 13.47 12.96
N SER A 152 4.77 14.71 13.18
CA SER A 152 4.16 15.89 12.58
C SER A 152 4.31 15.89 11.07
N MET A 153 5.33 15.22 10.52
CA MET A 153 5.49 14.91 9.10
C MET A 153 5.50 13.40 8.86
N ARG A 154 4.76 12.93 7.84
CA ARG A 154 4.57 11.50 7.57
C ARG A 154 4.61 11.19 6.08
N GLY A 155 4.93 9.94 5.75
CA GLY A 155 4.86 9.40 4.39
C GLY A 155 6.10 9.67 3.53
N PHE A 156 7.18 10.20 4.10
CA PHE A 156 8.36 10.54 3.31
C PHE A 156 9.02 9.30 2.70
N SER A 157 9.29 8.27 3.51
CA SER A 157 9.89 7.03 3.01
C SER A 157 8.94 6.27 2.07
N THR A 158 7.64 6.37 2.29
CA THR A 158 6.60 5.84 1.39
C THR A 158 6.69 6.45 0.00
N VAL A 159 6.71 7.79 -0.09
CA VAL A 159 6.83 8.51 -1.36
C VAL A 159 8.14 8.16 -2.07
N LEU A 160 9.26 8.18 -1.34
CA LEU A 160 10.58 7.87 -1.88
C LEU A 160 10.64 6.44 -2.44
N LEU A 161 10.14 5.45 -1.69
CA LEU A 161 10.18 4.06 -2.12
C LEU A 161 9.30 3.82 -3.35
N ILE A 162 8.09 4.40 -3.39
CA ILE A 162 7.21 4.26 -4.56
C ILE A 162 7.83 4.95 -5.79
N ALA A 163 8.43 6.14 -5.61
CA ALA A 163 9.13 6.83 -6.69
C ALA A 163 10.30 6.00 -7.24
N LEU A 164 11.08 5.39 -6.34
CA LEU A 164 12.17 4.48 -6.69
C LEU A 164 11.66 3.25 -7.46
N LEU A 165 10.55 2.66 -7.01
CA LEU A 165 9.90 1.51 -7.64
C LEU A 165 9.41 1.84 -9.07
N LEU A 166 8.77 3.00 -9.26
CA LEU A 166 8.25 3.46 -10.55
C LEU A 166 9.32 4.09 -11.46
N ARG A 167 10.56 4.10 -10.98
CA ARG A 167 11.72 4.75 -11.59
C ARG A 167 11.44 6.20 -12.00
N GLU A 168 10.85 6.96 -11.08
CA GLU A 168 10.65 8.39 -11.26
C GLU A 168 12.00 9.06 -11.52
N ALA A 169 12.09 9.76 -12.64
CA ALA A 169 13.23 10.61 -12.89
C ALA A 169 13.08 11.86 -12.03
N ASP A 170 12.07 12.67 -12.27
CA ASP A 170 12.04 14.09 -11.87
C ASP A 170 11.50 14.30 -10.46
N LEU A 171 11.94 13.49 -9.51
CA LEU A 171 11.59 13.68 -8.12
C LEU A 171 12.41 14.85 -7.54
N ASN A 172 11.82 16.03 -7.34
CA ASN A 172 12.49 17.24 -6.86
C ASN A 172 11.58 17.98 -5.84
N ASN A 173 12.05 19.09 -5.26
CA ASN A 173 11.25 19.87 -4.30
C ASN A 173 9.94 20.43 -4.86
N ASN A 174 9.83 20.68 -6.16
CA ASN A 174 8.59 21.16 -6.77
C ASN A 174 7.57 20.04 -6.98
N ASN A 175 8.01 18.78 -6.97
CA ASN A 175 7.17 17.60 -7.21
C ASN A 175 6.83 16.82 -5.93
N ILE A 176 7.32 17.25 -4.77
CA ILE A 176 6.93 16.74 -3.46
C ILE A 176 6.54 17.92 -2.58
N ALA A 177 5.47 17.78 -1.80
CA ALA A 177 5.08 18.80 -0.83
C ALA A 177 4.47 18.17 0.41
N ILE A 178 4.36 18.96 1.47
CA ILE A 178 3.55 18.61 2.63
C ILE A 178 2.14 19.19 2.47
N ASP A 179 1.13 18.43 2.90
CA ASP A 179 -0.26 18.89 3.00
C ASP A 179 -0.55 19.52 4.38
N ALA A 180 -1.71 20.16 4.51
CA ALA A 180 -2.17 20.79 5.76
C ALA A 180 -2.28 19.83 6.96
N LYS A 181 -2.22 18.51 6.74
CA LYS A 181 -2.31 17.46 7.77
C LYS A 181 -0.94 16.85 8.10
N GLY A 182 0.13 17.37 7.52
CA GLY A 182 1.48 16.87 7.74
C GLY A 182 1.85 15.66 6.86
N ASN A 183 1.08 15.34 5.83
CA ASN A 183 1.40 14.26 4.90
C ASN A 183 2.29 14.77 3.79
N ILE A 184 3.43 14.12 3.59
CA ILE A 184 4.31 14.37 2.45
C ILE A 184 3.76 13.61 1.26
N VAL A 185 3.33 14.33 0.23
CA VAL A 185 2.70 13.81 -0.98
C VAL A 185 3.52 14.15 -2.22
N LYS A 186 3.48 13.25 -3.20
CA LYS A 186 4.04 13.51 -4.54
C LYS A 186 2.96 14.07 -5.46
N ILE A 187 3.34 15.02 -6.30
CA ILE A 187 2.59 15.47 -7.47
C ILE A 187 3.41 15.23 -8.74
N ASP A 188 2.81 15.44 -9.91
CA ASP A 188 3.39 15.24 -11.24
C ASP A 188 4.04 13.85 -11.47
N GLY A 189 3.35 12.96 -12.18
CA GLY A 189 3.87 11.62 -12.51
C GLY A 189 4.43 11.49 -13.93
N GLY A 190 4.63 12.59 -14.66
CA GLY A 190 4.94 12.57 -16.09
C GLY A 190 6.25 11.87 -16.46
N LEU A 191 7.20 11.81 -15.51
CA LEU A 191 8.50 11.16 -15.67
C LEU A 191 8.66 9.85 -14.87
N CYS A 192 7.57 9.34 -14.28
CA CYS A 192 7.45 7.92 -13.97
C CYS A 192 7.43 7.11 -15.29
N PHE A 193 7.96 5.89 -15.26
CA PHE A 193 8.05 5.00 -16.42
C PHE A 193 8.79 5.59 -17.64
N ALA A 194 9.56 6.66 -17.46
CA ALA A 194 10.19 7.34 -18.59
C ALA A 194 11.23 6.44 -19.32
N HIS A 195 11.73 5.38 -18.67
CA HIS A 195 12.56 4.35 -19.32
C HIS A 195 11.80 3.48 -20.34
N LEU A 196 10.46 3.52 -20.35
CA LEU A 196 9.63 2.88 -21.38
C LEU A 196 9.44 3.76 -22.62
N LYS A 197 9.85 5.03 -22.55
CA LYS A 197 9.65 6.02 -23.62
C LYS A 197 10.91 6.12 -24.48
N GLU A 198 10.79 5.82 -25.77
CA GLU A 198 11.92 5.86 -26.71
C GLU A 198 12.64 7.22 -26.71
N ASN A 199 11.85 8.29 -26.70
CA ASN A 199 12.33 9.66 -26.73
C ASN A 199 12.99 10.12 -25.41
N HIS A 200 12.95 9.31 -24.35
CA HIS A 200 13.63 9.60 -23.08
C HIS A 200 14.81 8.66 -22.81
N PHE A 201 15.15 7.73 -23.71
CA PHE A 201 16.32 6.86 -23.53
C PHE A 201 17.61 7.66 -23.30
N ALA A 202 17.77 8.80 -23.97
CA ALA A 202 18.94 9.68 -23.78
C ALA A 202 19.04 10.28 -22.37
N LEU A 203 17.92 10.40 -21.64
CA LEU A 203 17.91 10.85 -20.25
C LEU A 203 18.40 9.75 -19.28
N PHE A 204 18.33 8.48 -19.69
CA PHE A 204 18.65 7.34 -18.84
C PHE A 204 19.88 6.59 -19.31
N ASN A 205 20.96 6.67 -18.54
CA ASN A 205 21.91 5.57 -18.54
C ASN A 205 21.24 4.37 -17.86
N ILE A 206 20.81 3.37 -18.64
CA ILE A 206 20.01 2.21 -18.20
C ILE A 206 20.62 1.50 -16.97
N LYS A 207 21.94 1.57 -16.77
CA LYS A 207 22.60 0.99 -15.57
C LYS A 207 22.23 1.72 -14.28
N LYS A 208 22.00 3.05 -14.32
CA LYS A 208 21.78 3.92 -13.16
C LYS A 208 20.32 4.07 -12.75
N ILE A 209 19.39 3.42 -13.46
CA ILE A 209 17.95 3.41 -13.13
C ILE A 209 17.51 2.14 -12.40
N ASN A 210 18.45 1.30 -11.99
CA ASN A 210 18.18 0.09 -11.23
C ASN A 210 18.59 0.32 -9.78
N PHE A 211 17.62 0.40 -8.86
CA PHE A 211 17.91 0.48 -7.43
C PHE A 211 18.47 -0.84 -6.86
N THR A 212 19.24 -0.75 -5.79
CA THR A 212 19.90 -1.88 -5.11
C THR A 212 19.45 -1.97 -3.65
N HIS A 213 19.91 -3.01 -2.94
CA HIS A 213 19.76 -3.10 -1.49
C HIS A 213 20.33 -1.86 -0.77
N ALA A 214 21.52 -1.40 -1.18
CA ALA A 214 22.16 -0.22 -0.61
C ALA A 214 21.31 1.05 -0.82
N ASP A 215 20.64 1.19 -1.96
CA ASP A 215 19.78 2.35 -2.22
C ASP A 215 18.57 2.40 -1.29
N ILE A 216 17.91 1.25 -1.04
CA ILE A 216 16.73 1.18 -0.16
C ILE A 216 17.13 1.45 1.29
N GLU A 217 18.22 0.84 1.75
CA GLU A 217 18.70 1.01 3.13
C GLU A 217 19.16 2.45 3.42
N SER A 218 19.66 3.16 2.41
CA SER A 218 20.24 4.50 2.53
C SER A 218 19.24 5.64 2.29
N LEU A 219 17.99 5.33 1.92
CA LEU A 219 16.95 6.36 1.74
C LEU A 219 16.88 7.33 2.93
N PRO A 220 16.76 8.66 2.69
CA PRO A 220 16.58 9.32 1.39
C PRO A 220 17.85 9.45 0.52
N GLY A 221 19.03 9.16 1.05
CA GLY A 221 20.30 9.25 0.33
C GLY A 221 20.58 8.04 -0.56
N LEU A 222 20.41 8.16 -1.87
CA LEU A 222 20.66 7.04 -2.78
C LEU A 222 22.16 6.84 -3.04
N CYS A 223 22.59 5.60 -3.22
CA CYS A 223 24.00 5.22 -3.41
C CYS A 223 24.37 5.05 -4.88
N THR A 224 23.55 4.32 -5.63
CA THR A 224 23.82 3.90 -7.02
C THR A 224 22.76 4.39 -8.01
N TYR A 225 21.54 4.61 -7.53
CA TYR A 225 20.42 5.06 -8.36
C TYR A 225 20.52 6.56 -8.68
N ARG A 226 20.48 6.94 -9.96
CA ARG A 226 20.73 8.32 -10.46
C ARG A 226 19.93 8.67 -11.74
N PRO A 227 18.59 8.84 -11.71
CA PRO A 227 17.77 9.03 -12.92
C PRO A 227 17.36 10.48 -13.24
N PHE A 228 17.66 11.46 -12.37
CA PHE A 228 17.40 12.94 -12.47
C PHE A 228 16.01 13.43 -12.10
N ASN A 229 15.69 13.96 -10.90
CA ASN A 229 16.43 14.74 -9.90
C ASN A 229 16.23 14.31 -8.43
N TRP A 230 15.82 13.04 -8.17
CA TRP A 230 15.96 12.24 -6.92
C TRP A 230 16.24 12.98 -5.57
N VAL A 231 15.42 14.00 -5.34
CA VAL A 231 15.25 14.95 -4.24
C VAL A 231 16.41 15.92 -4.03
N ASP A 232 16.65 16.73 -5.07
CA ASP A 232 17.51 17.94 -5.11
C ASP A 232 19.00 17.75 -4.81
N LEU A 233 19.45 16.50 -4.62
CA LEU A 233 20.86 16.15 -4.42
C LEU A 233 21.72 16.32 -5.68
N THR A 234 21.11 16.47 -6.87
CA THR A 234 21.84 16.68 -8.13
C THR A 234 21.30 17.85 -8.94
N MET A 235 22.20 18.58 -9.59
CA MET A 235 21.88 19.59 -10.58
C MET A 235 22.31 19.13 -11.99
N TRP A 236 21.41 19.29 -12.96
CA TRP A 236 21.75 19.15 -14.38
C TRP A 236 22.21 20.50 -14.94
N LYS A 237 23.46 20.59 -15.40
CA LYS A 237 23.94 21.72 -16.21
C LYS A 237 23.91 21.32 -17.67
N LYS A 238 23.14 22.04 -18.49
CA LYS A 238 23.02 21.81 -19.94
C LYS A 238 24.43 21.74 -20.57
N GLY A 239 24.76 20.62 -21.20
CA GLY A 239 26.08 20.38 -21.82
C GLY A 239 27.20 19.88 -20.88
N LYS A 240 26.91 19.58 -19.61
CA LYS A 240 27.88 19.02 -18.65
C LYS A 240 27.32 17.79 -17.93
N SER A 241 28.20 17.04 -17.28
CA SER A 241 27.83 15.95 -16.37
C SER A 241 27.10 16.48 -15.12
N THR A 242 26.38 15.57 -14.49
CA THR A 242 25.64 15.70 -13.24
C THR A 242 26.53 16.25 -12.11
N GLN A 243 26.14 17.31 -11.41
CA GLN A 243 26.88 17.79 -10.22
C GLN A 243 26.05 17.56 -8.94
N GLU A 244 26.70 17.16 -7.84
CA GLU A 244 26.05 17.09 -6.52
C GLU A 244 25.70 18.51 -6.03
N ASN A 245 24.56 18.64 -5.36
CA ASN A 245 24.10 19.90 -4.81
C ASN A 245 24.43 19.98 -3.31
N PRO A 246 25.43 20.78 -2.90
CA PRO A 246 25.89 20.83 -1.51
C PRO A 246 24.95 21.59 -0.55
N SER A 247 23.86 22.18 -1.05
CA SER A 247 23.02 23.11 -0.27
C SER A 247 21.70 22.53 0.23
N THR A 248 21.48 21.21 0.18
CA THR A 248 20.21 20.62 0.63
C THR A 248 20.29 20.14 2.08
N ALA A 249 19.25 20.42 2.88
CA ALA A 249 19.10 19.85 4.23
C ALA A 249 18.81 18.33 4.21
N LEU A 250 18.80 17.72 3.01
CA LEU A 250 18.53 16.32 2.73
C LEU A 250 19.75 15.41 2.82
N HIS A 251 20.88 15.92 3.34
CA HIS A 251 21.99 15.05 3.69
C HIS A 251 21.46 13.92 4.58
N PRO A 252 21.53 12.67 4.12
CA PRO A 252 20.97 11.55 4.85
C PRO A 252 21.61 11.52 6.25
N PRO A 253 20.82 11.48 7.33
CA PRO A 253 21.38 11.39 8.66
C PRO A 253 22.19 10.09 8.73
N LYS A 254 23.25 10.07 9.54
CA LYS A 254 24.07 8.86 9.75
C LYS A 254 23.23 7.63 10.09
N LYS A 255 22.07 7.85 10.72
CA LYS A 255 21.03 6.86 10.98
C LYS A 255 19.67 7.48 10.68
N ALA A 256 18.88 6.82 9.83
CA ALA A 256 17.50 7.24 9.57
C ALA A 256 16.66 7.20 10.86
N PRO A 257 15.73 8.15 11.07
CA PRO A 257 14.86 8.13 12.23
C PRO A 257 14.05 6.81 12.33
N PRO A 258 13.83 6.25 13.53
CA PRO A 258 13.00 5.06 13.72
C PRO A 258 11.66 5.10 12.99
N ARG A 259 10.92 6.23 13.04
CA ARG A 259 9.63 6.33 12.32
C ARG A 259 9.78 6.27 10.80
N PHE A 260 10.86 6.86 10.26
CA PHE A 260 11.15 6.77 8.82
C PHE A 260 11.32 5.31 8.38
N LYS A 261 12.08 4.52 9.15
CA LYS A 261 12.28 3.08 8.88
C LYS A 261 10.99 2.28 9.07
N GLN A 262 10.16 2.59 10.06
CA GLN A 262 8.85 1.95 10.21
C GLN A 262 7.94 2.21 9.00
N GLU A 263 7.86 3.45 8.51
CA GLU A 263 7.12 3.78 7.28
C GLU A 263 7.70 3.06 6.05
N LEU A 264 9.03 2.93 5.98
CA LEU A 264 9.71 2.24 4.90
C LEU A 264 9.31 0.76 4.88
N TYR A 265 9.44 0.07 6.01
CA TYR A 265 9.12 -1.35 6.13
C TYR A 265 7.63 -1.62 5.95
N LYS A 266 6.76 -0.76 6.47
CA LYS A 266 5.32 -0.78 6.15
C LYS A 266 5.12 -0.75 4.64
N THR A 267 5.73 0.22 3.95
CA THR A 267 5.55 0.38 2.51
C THR A 267 6.07 -0.82 1.72
N ILE A 268 7.25 -1.35 2.08
CA ILE A 268 7.79 -2.59 1.49
C ILE A 268 6.78 -3.74 1.66
N THR A 269 6.26 -3.95 2.87
CA THR A 269 5.26 -4.99 3.14
C THR A 269 4.04 -4.83 2.25
N LEU A 270 3.46 -3.63 2.18
CA LEU A 270 2.25 -3.40 1.38
C LEU A 270 2.46 -3.62 -0.12
N ILE A 271 3.61 -3.20 -0.66
CA ILE A 271 3.98 -3.41 -2.06
C ILE A 271 4.12 -4.91 -2.38
N CYS A 272 4.87 -5.65 -1.57
CA CYS A 272 5.11 -7.08 -1.77
C CYS A 272 3.85 -7.95 -1.58
N LEU A 273 2.78 -7.41 -0.99
CA LEU A 273 1.52 -8.12 -0.82
C LEU A 273 0.57 -7.97 -2.00
N LEU A 274 0.81 -7.05 -2.95
CA LEU A 274 -0.08 -6.84 -4.08
C LEU A 274 -0.07 -8.07 -5.03
N PRO A 275 -1.21 -8.77 -5.24
CA PRO A 275 -1.27 -9.83 -6.23
C PRO A 275 -1.05 -9.28 -7.64
N HIS A 276 -0.36 -10.03 -8.51
CA HIS A 276 -0.10 -9.59 -9.89
C HIS A 276 -1.40 -9.27 -10.65
N ASP A 277 -2.45 -10.06 -10.47
CA ASP A 277 -3.76 -9.82 -11.10
C ASP A 277 -4.41 -8.51 -10.66
N LEU A 278 -4.18 -8.09 -9.41
CA LEU A 278 -4.61 -6.77 -8.94
C LEU A 278 -3.90 -5.66 -9.73
N ILE A 279 -2.61 -5.81 -10.00
CA ILE A 279 -1.82 -4.85 -10.80
C ILE A 279 -2.29 -4.80 -12.26
N TYR A 280 -2.58 -5.97 -12.86
CA TYR A 280 -3.16 -6.05 -14.20
C TYR A 280 -4.53 -5.36 -14.26
N SER A 281 -5.43 -5.69 -13.33
CA SER A 281 -6.73 -5.02 -13.25
C SER A 281 -6.60 -3.51 -13.03
N PHE A 282 -5.67 -3.10 -12.16
CA PHE A 282 -5.39 -1.69 -11.83
C PHE A 282 -5.01 -0.90 -13.09
N THR A 283 -3.96 -1.31 -13.79
CA THR A 283 -3.49 -0.62 -15.01
C THR A 283 -4.53 -0.64 -16.13
N ALA A 284 -5.25 -1.75 -16.32
CA ALA A 284 -6.32 -1.87 -17.30
C ALA A 284 -7.54 -0.96 -17.02
N VAL A 285 -7.69 -0.44 -15.80
CA VAL A 285 -8.74 0.57 -15.54
C VAL A 285 -8.36 1.92 -16.15
N TYR A 286 -7.08 2.27 -16.12
CA TYR A 286 -6.61 3.60 -16.49
C TYR A 286 -6.11 3.69 -17.93
N SER A 287 -5.77 2.58 -18.57
CA SER A 287 -5.35 2.55 -19.98
C SER A 287 -6.42 1.89 -20.86
N PRO A 288 -6.94 2.59 -21.89
CA PRO A 288 -7.86 2.02 -22.87
C PRO A 288 -7.16 1.04 -23.83
N ASP A 289 -5.84 1.21 -24.05
CA ASP A 289 -5.03 0.27 -24.81
C ASP A 289 -4.60 -0.91 -23.92
N PRO A 290 -5.03 -2.16 -24.22
CA PRO A 290 -4.65 -3.34 -23.45
C PRO A 290 -3.15 -3.65 -23.49
N LYS A 291 -2.47 -3.41 -24.62
CA LYS A 291 -1.03 -3.68 -24.74
C LYS A 291 -0.24 -2.75 -23.84
N LYS A 292 -0.62 -1.48 -23.83
CA LYS A 292 -0.04 -0.48 -22.93
C LYS A 292 -0.31 -0.79 -21.46
N ALA A 293 -1.56 -1.12 -21.11
CA ALA A 293 -1.93 -1.51 -19.75
C ALA A 293 -1.06 -2.66 -19.26
N GLN A 294 -0.92 -3.70 -20.09
CA GLN A 294 -0.10 -4.87 -19.83
C GLN A 294 1.39 -4.50 -19.66
N SER A 295 1.94 -3.65 -20.52
CA SER A 295 3.33 -3.18 -20.43
C SER A 295 3.61 -2.50 -19.09
N LEU A 296 2.73 -1.58 -18.66
CA LEU A 296 2.85 -0.90 -17.37
C LEU A 296 2.73 -1.89 -16.20
N ALA A 297 1.80 -2.84 -16.26
CA ALA A 297 1.64 -3.85 -15.21
C ALA A 297 2.89 -4.74 -15.09
N ILE A 298 3.42 -5.23 -16.21
CA ILE A 298 4.65 -6.04 -16.24
C ILE A 298 5.82 -5.26 -15.64
N ASP A 299 5.94 -3.97 -15.97
CA ASP A 299 6.99 -3.12 -15.44
C ASP A 299 6.91 -2.99 -13.91
N ILE A 300 5.72 -2.68 -13.38
CA ILE A 300 5.46 -2.61 -11.93
C ILE A 300 5.77 -3.95 -11.26
N ILE A 301 5.22 -5.06 -11.78
CA ILE A 301 5.41 -6.41 -11.22
C ILE A 301 6.91 -6.78 -11.19
N LYS A 302 7.65 -6.45 -12.25
CA LYS A 302 9.10 -6.68 -12.30
C LYS A 302 9.83 -5.96 -11.16
N GLN A 303 9.46 -4.72 -10.86
CA GLN A 303 10.07 -3.96 -9.78
C GLN A 303 9.62 -4.44 -8.40
N ILE A 304 8.37 -4.90 -8.25
CA ILE A 304 7.89 -5.56 -7.01
C ILE A 304 8.72 -6.80 -6.71
N LYS A 305 8.90 -7.71 -7.68
CA LYS A 305 9.72 -8.92 -7.49
C LYS A 305 11.17 -8.60 -7.12
N LYS A 306 11.71 -7.53 -7.69
CA LYS A 306 13.05 -7.05 -7.34
C LYS A 306 13.09 -6.53 -5.90
N LEU A 307 12.09 -5.77 -5.47
CA LEU A 307 11.97 -5.30 -4.09
C LEU A 307 11.81 -6.47 -3.11
N GLU A 308 11.00 -7.49 -3.43
CA GLU A 308 10.86 -8.70 -2.62
C GLU A 308 12.21 -9.40 -2.38
N ASN A 309 12.99 -9.58 -3.44
CA ASN A 309 14.31 -10.21 -3.35
C ASN A 309 15.29 -9.40 -2.48
N ILE A 310 15.22 -8.07 -2.55
CA ILE A 310 16.04 -7.18 -1.72
C ILE A 310 15.57 -7.23 -0.27
N ALA A 311 14.26 -7.11 -0.03
CA ALA A 311 13.66 -7.11 1.30
C ALA A 311 13.93 -8.41 2.06
N ALA A 312 13.99 -9.54 1.36
CA ALA A 312 14.36 -10.83 1.94
C ALA A 312 15.78 -10.87 2.56
N GLN A 313 16.62 -9.89 2.25
CA GLN A 313 18.01 -9.79 2.74
C GLN A 313 18.17 -8.77 3.86
N MET A 314 17.11 -8.09 4.28
CA MET A 314 17.13 -7.01 5.28
C MET A 314 16.68 -7.55 6.66
N PRO A 315 17.59 -7.80 7.63
CA PRO A 315 17.24 -8.43 8.91
C PRO A 315 16.14 -7.66 9.68
N ASP A 316 16.27 -6.35 9.78
CA ASP A 316 15.32 -5.47 10.49
C ASP A 316 13.93 -5.50 9.84
N PHE A 317 13.86 -5.61 8.51
CA PHE A 317 12.59 -5.80 7.79
C PHE A 317 11.99 -7.18 8.07
N LEU A 318 12.81 -8.23 8.13
CA LEU A 318 12.33 -9.58 8.45
C LEU A 318 11.74 -9.64 9.87
N GLU A 319 12.36 -8.95 10.83
CA GLU A 319 11.79 -8.77 12.16
C GLU A 319 10.45 -8.03 12.09
N TYR A 320 10.42 -6.86 11.44
CA TYR A 320 9.20 -6.07 11.26
C TYR A 320 8.05 -6.90 10.65
N ARG A 321 8.31 -7.67 9.59
CA ARG A 321 7.30 -8.47 8.87
C ARG A 321 6.61 -9.49 9.78
N THR A 322 7.28 -9.93 10.85
CA THR A 322 6.72 -10.89 11.82
C THR A 322 6.10 -10.23 13.05
N SER A 323 6.14 -8.90 13.14
CA SER A 323 5.62 -8.13 14.26
C SER A 323 4.09 -7.97 14.23
N ILE A 324 3.50 -7.71 15.40
CA ILE A 324 2.09 -7.32 15.53
C ILE A 324 1.80 -6.02 14.77
N LYS A 325 2.80 -5.13 14.68
CA LYS A 325 2.66 -3.85 13.97
C LYS A 325 2.44 -4.06 12.47
N ALA A 326 3.23 -4.93 11.84
CA ALA A 326 3.04 -5.27 10.43
C ALA A 326 1.65 -5.86 10.16
N GLU A 327 1.16 -6.73 11.04
CA GLU A 327 -0.19 -7.29 10.95
C GLU A 327 -1.27 -6.21 11.00
N GLN A 328 -1.17 -5.28 11.96
CA GLN A 328 -2.11 -4.15 12.05
C GLN A 328 -2.06 -3.29 10.78
N ASP A 329 -0.86 -2.98 10.28
CA ASP A 329 -0.70 -2.18 9.06
C ASP A 329 -1.29 -2.88 7.83
N ILE A 330 -1.23 -4.21 7.76
CA ILE A 330 -1.89 -5.01 6.71
C ILE A 330 -3.41 -4.91 6.85
N ILE A 331 -3.95 -5.07 8.05
CA ILE A 331 -5.40 -4.97 8.29
C ILE A 331 -5.90 -3.58 7.88
N ASP A 332 -5.26 -2.51 8.36
CA ASP A 332 -5.60 -1.13 8.00
C ASP A 332 -5.57 -0.93 6.48
N TYR A 333 -4.57 -1.49 5.81
CA TYR A 333 -4.45 -1.43 4.37
C TYR A 333 -5.57 -2.19 3.64
N THR A 334 -5.95 -3.39 4.11
CA THR A 334 -7.07 -4.13 3.51
C THR A 334 -8.41 -3.41 3.68
N LEU A 335 -8.62 -2.73 4.81
CA LEU A 335 -9.79 -1.87 5.01
C LEU A 335 -9.77 -0.69 4.03
N TYR A 336 -8.61 -0.07 3.82
CA TYR A 336 -8.46 0.96 2.80
C TYR A 336 -8.77 0.44 1.38
N LEU A 337 -8.22 -0.72 1.00
CA LEU A 337 -8.45 -1.33 -0.32
C LEU A 337 -9.94 -1.57 -0.60
N LYS A 338 -10.73 -1.97 0.41
CA LYS A 338 -12.20 -2.10 0.29
C LYS A 338 -12.90 -0.79 -0.07
N THR A 339 -12.28 0.36 0.17
CA THR A 339 -12.82 1.70 -0.18
C THR A 339 -12.20 2.29 -1.45
N PHE A 340 -11.20 1.63 -2.04
CA PHE A 340 -10.44 2.17 -3.16
C PHE A 340 -11.26 2.14 -4.47
N ASN A 341 -11.76 3.32 -4.83
CA ASN A 341 -12.50 3.52 -6.08
C ASN A 341 -11.59 4.00 -7.22
N THR A 342 -11.74 3.35 -8.36
CA THR A 342 -10.99 3.66 -9.59
C THR A 342 -11.64 4.80 -10.39
N MET A 343 -11.15 5.09 -11.60
CA MET A 343 -11.70 6.14 -12.46
C MET A 343 -13.16 5.93 -12.87
N GLY A 344 -13.59 4.67 -13.06
CA GLY A 344 -14.97 4.28 -13.38
C GLY A 344 -15.92 4.25 -12.18
N LYS A 345 -15.47 4.68 -10.99
CA LYS A 345 -16.17 4.53 -9.71
C LYS A 345 -16.42 3.09 -9.28
N SER A 346 -15.92 2.10 -10.02
CA SER A 346 -15.91 0.72 -9.56
C SER A 346 -14.82 0.57 -8.50
N ASN A 347 -15.13 -0.23 -7.49
CA ASN A 347 -14.14 -0.73 -6.54
C ASN A 347 -13.10 -1.58 -7.30
N LEU A 348 -11.82 -1.44 -6.93
CA LEU A 348 -10.74 -2.17 -7.60
C LEU A 348 -10.81 -3.68 -7.30
N LEU A 349 -11.09 -4.07 -6.05
CA LEU A 349 -11.18 -5.46 -5.63
C LEU A 349 -12.32 -6.19 -6.36
N ASP A 350 -13.49 -5.57 -6.45
CA ASP A 350 -14.64 -6.15 -7.17
C ASP A 350 -14.31 -6.36 -8.65
N LYS A 351 -13.63 -5.37 -9.27
CA LYS A 351 -13.21 -5.47 -10.66
C LYS A 351 -12.22 -6.62 -10.85
N THR A 352 -11.23 -6.74 -9.97
CA THR A 352 -10.26 -7.84 -10.00
C THR A 352 -10.94 -9.19 -9.81
N LYS A 353 -11.84 -9.31 -8.83
CA LYS A 353 -12.62 -10.54 -8.60
C LYS A 353 -13.43 -10.94 -9.83
N HIS A 354 -14.07 -9.97 -10.48
CA HIS A 354 -14.83 -10.22 -11.71
C HIS A 354 -13.93 -10.63 -12.90
N THR A 355 -12.78 -9.98 -13.10
CA THR A 355 -11.94 -10.23 -14.29
C THR A 355 -11.01 -11.42 -14.16
N SER A 356 -10.50 -11.68 -12.96
CA SER A 356 -9.48 -12.71 -12.70
C SER A 356 -9.95 -13.85 -11.80
N HIS A 357 -11.18 -13.79 -11.27
CA HIS A 357 -11.75 -14.80 -10.38
C HIS A 357 -10.93 -15.08 -9.11
N ILE A 358 -10.15 -14.09 -8.65
CA ILE A 358 -9.40 -14.17 -7.40
C ILE A 358 -10.01 -13.30 -6.31
N ASP A 359 -9.89 -13.74 -5.06
CA ASP A 359 -10.13 -12.90 -3.89
C ASP A 359 -8.80 -12.31 -3.40
N VAL A 360 -8.61 -11.03 -3.69
CA VAL A 360 -7.36 -10.31 -3.39
C VAL A 360 -7.09 -10.26 -1.88
N LEU A 361 -8.12 -10.07 -1.06
CA LEU A 361 -7.95 -9.96 0.39
C LEU A 361 -7.58 -11.31 0.97
N ASP A 362 -8.23 -12.38 0.49
CA ASP A 362 -7.90 -13.74 0.88
C ASP A 362 -6.44 -14.10 0.56
N ILE A 363 -5.93 -13.70 -0.61
CA ILE A 363 -4.53 -13.90 -0.99
C ILE A 363 -3.60 -13.12 -0.06
N ILE A 364 -3.91 -11.86 0.22
CA ILE A 364 -3.11 -11.01 1.13
C ILE A 364 -3.04 -11.67 2.51
N PHE A 365 -4.18 -12.03 3.10
CA PHE A 365 -4.20 -12.62 4.44
C PHE A 365 -3.53 -13.99 4.49
N THR A 366 -3.74 -14.85 3.48
CA THR A 366 -3.08 -16.16 3.39
C THR A 366 -1.56 -16.04 3.35
N ARG A 367 -1.02 -15.02 2.66
CA ARG A 367 0.43 -14.81 2.54
C ARG A 367 1.06 -14.15 3.75
N SER A 368 0.29 -13.39 4.52
CA SER A 368 0.84 -12.49 5.54
C SER A 368 0.48 -12.84 6.98
N ILE A 369 -0.60 -13.58 7.19
CA ILE A 369 -1.09 -13.92 8.53
C ILE A 369 -1.02 -15.43 8.69
N LYS A 370 -0.03 -15.86 9.49
CA LYS A 370 0.31 -17.28 9.72
C LYS A 370 -0.91 -18.16 10.06
N ASN A 371 -1.91 -17.60 10.75
CA ASN A 371 -3.09 -18.32 11.23
C ASN A 371 -4.32 -18.22 10.34
N TYR A 372 -4.28 -17.39 9.31
CA TYR A 372 -5.44 -17.15 8.49
C TYR A 372 -5.90 -18.44 7.80
N LEU A 373 -4.97 -19.18 7.18
CA LEU A 373 -5.31 -20.43 6.49
C LEU A 373 -5.82 -21.53 7.46
N PRO A 374 -5.17 -21.80 8.61
CA PRO A 374 -5.74 -22.70 9.63
C PRO A 374 -7.16 -22.33 10.09
N ILE A 375 -7.40 -21.04 10.38
CA ILE A 375 -8.71 -20.55 10.83
C ILE A 375 -9.76 -20.71 9.71
N LYS A 376 -9.39 -20.40 8.47
CA LYS A 376 -10.25 -20.55 7.29
C LYS A 376 -10.62 -22.01 7.03
N ASN A 377 -9.65 -22.92 7.14
CA ASN A 377 -9.90 -24.35 6.99
C ASN A 377 -10.86 -24.88 8.07
N LEU A 378 -10.73 -24.41 9.32
CA LEU A 378 -11.69 -24.78 10.36
C LEU A 378 -13.09 -24.26 10.03
N TYR A 379 -13.22 -23.02 9.56
CA TYR A 379 -14.51 -22.44 9.18
C TYR A 379 -15.27 -23.36 8.20
N HIS A 380 -14.59 -23.82 7.14
CA HIS A 380 -15.17 -24.75 6.17
C HIS A 380 -15.49 -26.13 6.77
N GLN A 381 -14.66 -26.64 7.67
CA GLN A 381 -14.97 -27.88 8.39
C GLN A 381 -16.22 -27.74 9.26
N LEU A 382 -16.40 -26.60 9.95
CA LEU A 382 -17.58 -26.34 10.76
C LEU A 382 -18.85 -26.18 9.91
N GLU A 383 -18.78 -25.55 8.73
CA GLU A 383 -19.89 -25.51 7.77
C GLU A 383 -20.33 -26.92 7.35
N HIS A 384 -19.38 -27.79 7.02
CA HIS A 384 -19.67 -29.17 6.65
C HIS A 384 -20.29 -29.96 7.82
N ILE A 385 -19.78 -29.79 9.04
CA ILE A 385 -20.29 -30.45 10.24
C ILE A 385 -21.70 -30.00 10.56
N GLN A 386 -22.00 -28.70 10.46
CA GLN A 386 -23.33 -28.15 10.75
C GLN A 386 -24.42 -28.76 9.85
N ASN A 387 -24.09 -28.99 8.57
CA ASN A 387 -25.02 -29.61 7.61
C ASN A 387 -25.34 -31.09 7.94
N LEU A 388 -24.54 -31.75 8.79
CA LEU A 388 -24.64 -33.18 9.11
C LEU A 388 -25.02 -33.46 10.59
N SER A 389 -25.19 -32.41 11.37
CA SER A 389 -25.27 -32.49 12.83
C SER A 389 -26.69 -32.26 13.36
N ASN A 390 -26.93 -32.73 14.59
CA ASN A 390 -28.21 -32.52 15.27
C ASN A 390 -28.35 -31.05 15.75
N PRO A 391 -29.57 -30.60 16.11
CA PRO A 391 -29.81 -29.22 16.55
C PRO A 391 -28.94 -28.77 17.73
N ASN A 392 -28.64 -29.67 18.68
CA ASN A 392 -27.84 -29.34 19.87
C ASN A 392 -26.38 -29.03 19.52
N VAL A 393 -25.79 -29.78 18.58
CA VAL A 393 -24.45 -29.52 18.07
C VAL A 393 -24.43 -28.22 17.25
N ASN A 394 -25.47 -27.98 16.45
CA ASN A 394 -25.59 -26.75 15.67
C ASN A 394 -25.66 -25.50 16.57
N ALA A 395 -26.40 -25.57 17.68
CA ALA A 395 -26.48 -24.47 18.65
C ALA A 395 -25.12 -24.12 19.30
N LEU A 396 -24.20 -25.09 19.42
CA LEU A 396 -22.84 -24.86 19.93
C LEU A 396 -21.87 -24.36 18.86
N ILE A 397 -22.04 -24.80 17.61
CA ILE A 397 -21.14 -24.45 16.49
C ILE A 397 -21.45 -23.05 15.95
N GLU A 398 -22.73 -22.66 15.89
CA GLU A 398 -23.15 -21.43 15.21
C GLU A 398 -22.49 -20.15 15.77
N PRO A 399 -22.42 -19.93 17.10
CA PRO A 399 -21.72 -18.76 17.65
C PRO A 399 -20.24 -18.74 17.27
N LEU A 400 -19.58 -19.90 17.30
CA LEU A 400 -18.17 -20.04 16.94
C LEU A 400 -17.94 -19.75 15.45
N LYS A 401 -18.82 -20.24 14.57
CA LYS A 401 -18.76 -19.94 13.13
C LYS A 401 -18.88 -18.44 12.87
N ASN A 402 -19.83 -17.78 13.52
CA ASN A 402 -20.05 -16.34 13.36
C ASN A 402 -18.79 -15.54 13.77
N GLU A 403 -18.15 -15.91 14.88
CA GLU A 403 -16.92 -15.24 15.32
C GLU A 403 -15.72 -15.55 14.41
N ILE A 404 -15.61 -16.79 13.92
CA ILE A 404 -14.59 -17.14 12.92
C ILE A 404 -14.82 -16.33 11.64
N ALA A 405 -16.06 -16.16 11.18
CA ALA A 405 -16.37 -15.33 10.01
C ALA A 405 -15.94 -13.87 10.23
N VAL A 406 -16.21 -13.30 11.42
CA VAL A 406 -15.70 -11.96 11.79
C VAL A 406 -14.17 -11.94 11.73
N CYS A 407 -13.49 -12.92 12.32
CA CYS A 407 -12.04 -13.02 12.28
C CYS A 407 -11.49 -13.16 10.86
N LEU A 408 -12.16 -13.87 9.95
CA LEU A 408 -11.72 -13.99 8.55
C LEU A 408 -11.87 -12.66 7.78
N THR A 409 -12.85 -11.83 8.13
CA THR A 409 -13.01 -10.50 7.52
C THR A 409 -12.03 -9.45 8.05
N CYS A 410 -11.58 -9.62 9.30
CA CYS A 410 -10.65 -8.75 10.01
C CYS A 410 -9.78 -9.60 10.97
N PRO A 411 -8.69 -10.21 10.47
CA PRO A 411 -7.90 -11.17 11.24
C PRO A 411 -6.94 -10.50 12.23
N SER A 412 -7.46 -9.68 13.14
CA SER A 412 -6.68 -9.01 14.18
C SER A 412 -6.25 -9.97 15.29
N TYR A 413 -5.20 -9.60 16.03
CA TYR A 413 -4.79 -10.31 17.25
C TYR A 413 -5.96 -10.49 18.22
N LEU A 414 -6.76 -9.44 18.46
CA LEU A 414 -7.91 -9.50 19.36
C LEU A 414 -8.96 -10.49 18.87
N ASN A 415 -9.33 -10.45 17.59
CA ASN A 415 -10.33 -11.36 17.04
C ASN A 415 -9.86 -12.82 17.12
N ARG A 416 -8.56 -13.07 16.93
CA ARG A 416 -8.00 -14.42 17.14
C ARG A 416 -8.06 -14.89 18.59
N GLN A 417 -7.85 -13.99 19.55
CA GLN A 417 -7.98 -14.29 20.97
C GLN A 417 -9.43 -14.64 21.35
N ILE A 418 -10.40 -13.92 20.78
CA ILE A 418 -11.83 -14.24 20.95
C ILE A 418 -12.15 -15.61 20.35
N VAL A 419 -11.74 -15.86 19.09
CA VAL A 419 -11.91 -17.16 18.44
C VAL A 419 -11.29 -18.29 19.27
N TYR A 420 -10.09 -18.08 19.80
CA TYR A 420 -9.40 -19.06 20.65
C TYR A 420 -10.19 -19.38 21.93
N LYS A 421 -10.68 -18.36 22.64
CA LYS A 421 -11.52 -18.56 23.83
C LYS A 421 -12.79 -19.33 23.49
N MET A 422 -13.46 -18.96 22.40
CA MET A 422 -14.67 -19.65 21.95
C MET A 422 -14.40 -21.09 21.53
N LEU A 423 -13.24 -21.38 20.92
CA LEU A 423 -12.85 -22.76 20.61
C LEU A 423 -12.71 -23.61 21.87
N CYS A 424 -12.08 -23.08 22.91
CA CYS A 424 -11.97 -23.75 24.21
C CYS A 424 -13.35 -24.01 24.81
N ASP A 425 -14.21 -22.98 24.87
CA ASP A 425 -15.56 -23.11 25.44
C ASP A 425 -16.43 -24.11 24.65
N THR A 426 -16.38 -24.06 23.31
CA THR A 426 -17.13 -24.98 22.45
C THR A 426 -16.61 -26.41 22.59
N ARG A 427 -15.29 -26.61 22.68
CA ARG A 427 -14.71 -27.94 22.95
C ARG A 427 -15.25 -28.50 24.26
N ASP A 428 -15.19 -27.73 25.34
CA ASP A 428 -15.56 -28.20 26.67
C ASP A 428 -17.06 -28.56 26.75
N LYS A 429 -17.91 -27.76 26.09
CA LYS A 429 -19.35 -28.07 25.93
C LYS A 429 -19.61 -29.28 25.03
N MET A 430 -18.84 -29.48 23.97
CA MET A 430 -18.97 -30.69 23.15
C MET A 430 -18.54 -31.95 23.91
N LEU A 431 -17.52 -31.82 24.75
CA LEU A 431 -17.09 -32.89 25.65
C LEU A 431 -18.15 -33.20 26.71
N SER A 432 -19.07 -32.31 27.08
CA SER A 432 -20.18 -32.67 27.97
C SER A 432 -21.36 -33.34 27.26
N LEU A 433 -21.45 -33.26 25.92
CA LEU A 433 -22.48 -33.95 25.15
C LEU A 433 -22.15 -35.44 24.99
N ASN A 434 -22.96 -36.30 25.61
CA ASN A 434 -22.76 -37.75 25.66
C ASN A 434 -23.19 -38.42 24.34
N SER A 435 -22.43 -38.24 23.25
CA SER A 435 -22.78 -38.83 21.95
C SER A 435 -21.58 -39.38 21.17
N ALA A 436 -21.78 -40.50 20.47
CA ALA A 436 -20.79 -41.18 19.63
C ALA A 436 -20.29 -40.35 18.42
N LYS A 437 -20.98 -39.25 18.06
CA LYS A 437 -20.52 -38.27 17.06
C LYS A 437 -19.42 -37.32 17.57
N ARG A 438 -18.91 -37.52 18.81
CA ARG A 438 -17.83 -36.73 19.45
C ARG A 438 -16.52 -36.67 18.66
N THR A 439 -16.13 -37.71 17.94
CA THR A 439 -14.71 -37.93 17.62
C THR A 439 -14.16 -36.96 16.57
N LEU A 440 -14.90 -36.72 15.49
CA LEU A 440 -14.38 -35.93 14.35
C LEU A 440 -14.35 -34.43 14.64
N THR A 441 -15.43 -33.87 15.20
CA THR A 441 -15.53 -32.44 15.51
C THR A 441 -14.59 -32.03 16.64
N THR A 442 -14.47 -32.86 17.68
CA THR A 442 -13.55 -32.59 18.80
C THR A 442 -12.09 -32.65 18.34
N PHE A 443 -11.75 -33.55 17.40
CA PHE A 443 -10.41 -33.63 16.82
C PHE A 443 -10.04 -32.36 16.03
N SER A 444 -10.93 -31.88 15.15
CA SER A 444 -10.72 -30.63 14.41
C SER A 444 -10.55 -29.42 15.33
N ILE A 445 -11.38 -29.30 16.37
CA ILE A 445 -11.28 -28.21 17.35
C ILE A 445 -9.96 -28.30 18.14
N ASN A 446 -9.57 -29.49 18.61
CA ASN A 446 -8.32 -29.71 19.34
C ASN A 446 -7.09 -29.38 18.50
N SER A 447 -7.09 -29.75 17.22
CA SER A 447 -6.01 -29.43 16.28
C SER A 447 -5.83 -27.91 16.13
N LEU A 448 -6.92 -27.14 16.02
CA LEU A 448 -6.81 -25.68 15.92
C LEU A 448 -6.41 -25.03 17.26
N ILE A 449 -6.95 -25.50 18.40
CA ILE A 449 -6.53 -25.03 19.72
C ILE A 449 -5.02 -25.21 19.90
N HIS A 450 -4.47 -26.36 19.48
CA HIS A 450 -3.03 -26.60 19.53
C HIS A 450 -2.25 -25.61 18.65
N HIS A 451 -2.70 -25.36 17.42
CA HIS A 451 -2.08 -24.38 16.52
C HIS A 451 -2.12 -22.94 17.08
N LEU A 452 -3.25 -22.53 17.69
CA LEU A 452 -3.39 -21.20 18.28
C LEU A 452 -2.59 -21.04 19.58
N LYS A 453 -2.56 -22.07 20.45
CA LYS A 453 -1.73 -22.12 21.69
C LYS A 453 -0.25 -21.93 21.41
N HIS A 454 0.28 -22.60 20.39
CA HIS A 454 1.70 -22.48 20.02
C HIS A 454 2.10 -21.02 19.71
N LEU A 455 1.15 -20.15 19.37
CA LEU A 455 1.42 -18.77 18.99
C LEU A 455 1.23 -17.77 20.11
N GLU A 456 0.37 -18.05 21.09
CA GLU A 456 0.39 -17.35 22.38
C GLU A 456 1.77 -17.49 23.04
N ASN A 457 2.34 -18.69 23.00
CA ASN A 457 3.67 -18.93 23.55
C ASN A 457 4.80 -18.19 22.81
N ILE A 458 4.68 -18.03 21.47
CA ILE A 458 5.65 -17.26 20.66
C ILE A 458 5.51 -15.74 20.92
N THR A 459 4.30 -15.24 21.11
CA THR A 459 4.06 -13.80 21.33
C THR A 459 4.42 -13.35 22.76
N CYS A 460 4.28 -14.23 23.76
CA CYS A 460 4.78 -13.96 25.11
C CYS A 460 6.32 -13.98 25.20
N THR A 461 6.98 -14.89 24.47
CA THR A 461 8.46 -14.97 24.49
C THR A 461 9.13 -13.82 23.74
N SER A 462 8.52 -13.28 22.67
CA SER A 462 9.04 -12.09 21.99
C SER A 462 8.92 -10.82 22.84
N ARG A 463 7.78 -10.62 23.54
CA ARG A 463 7.61 -9.51 24.51
C ARG A 463 8.66 -9.53 25.61
N ASN A 464 8.98 -10.70 26.16
CA ASN A 464 9.99 -10.82 27.21
C ASN A 464 11.41 -10.51 26.70
N ARG A 465 11.72 -10.81 25.43
CA ARG A 465 13.00 -10.42 24.82
C ARG A 465 13.10 -8.93 24.54
N SER A 466 12.02 -8.29 24.07
CA SER A 466 11.99 -6.84 23.84
C SER A 466 12.14 -6.05 25.14
N HIS A 467 11.56 -6.54 26.24
CA HIS A 467 11.76 -5.94 27.57
C HIS A 467 13.18 -6.17 28.12
N ALA A 468 13.76 -7.36 27.94
CA ALA A 468 15.14 -7.63 28.37
C ALA A 468 16.18 -6.75 27.65
N ILE A 469 15.99 -6.47 26.35
CA ILE A 469 16.89 -5.59 25.57
C ILE A 469 16.72 -4.11 25.98
N ALA A 470 15.52 -3.71 26.40
CA ALA A 470 15.28 -2.36 26.93
C ALA A 470 15.90 -2.15 28.32
N GLU A 471 16.03 -3.20 29.13
CA GLU A 471 16.70 -3.14 30.44
C GLU A 471 18.24 -3.16 30.32
N ASP A 472 18.79 -3.86 29.32
CA ASP A 472 20.26 -3.94 29.08
C ASP A 472 20.87 -2.71 28.37
N SER A 473 20.04 -1.75 27.93
CA SER A 473 20.51 -0.53 27.25
C SER A 473 20.56 0.72 28.15
N SER A 474 20.37 0.57 29.46
CA SER A 474 20.61 1.67 30.42
C SER A 474 22.13 1.82 30.68
N PRO A 475 22.73 3.01 30.46
CA PRO A 475 24.13 3.23 30.80
C PRO A 475 24.26 3.31 32.33
N THR A 476 25.10 2.45 32.88
CA THR A 476 25.44 2.38 34.29
C THR A 476 25.98 3.71 34.83
N GLY A 477 25.20 4.34 35.70
CA GLY A 477 25.63 5.41 36.59
C GLY A 477 25.06 5.16 37.99
N ALA A 478 25.92 4.73 38.90
CA ALA A 478 25.58 4.27 40.24
C ALA A 478 24.67 5.21 41.05
N LYS A 479 23.66 4.65 41.76
CA LYS A 479 23.34 5.00 43.16
C LYS A 479 22.26 4.11 43.78
N LYS A 480 22.63 3.56 44.95
CA LYS A 480 21.86 3.12 46.13
C LYS A 480 20.47 2.49 45.94
N ARG A 481 20.42 1.19 46.29
CA ARG A 481 19.25 0.41 46.70
C ARG A 481 18.35 1.20 47.67
N LYS A 482 17.08 1.34 47.31
CA LYS A 482 15.93 1.32 48.23
C LYS A 482 14.96 0.28 47.70
N THR A 483 14.82 -0.81 48.43
CA THR A 483 13.78 -1.83 48.26
C THR A 483 12.43 -1.17 48.54
N ILE A 484 11.57 -1.09 47.53
CA ILE A 484 10.15 -0.75 47.71
C ILE A 484 9.38 -2.04 47.41
N ASN A 485 8.71 -2.57 48.44
CA ASN A 485 7.79 -3.69 48.29
C ASN A 485 6.57 -3.22 47.49
N PHE A 486 6.37 -3.80 46.31
CA PHE A 486 5.13 -3.69 45.53
C PHE A 486 4.21 -4.86 45.90
N SER A 487 3.58 -4.74 47.06
CA SER A 487 2.38 -5.48 47.43
C SER A 487 1.45 -4.43 48.03
N ASP A 488 0.58 -3.85 47.20
CA ASP A 488 -0.67 -3.15 47.53
C ASP A 488 -1.00 -2.11 46.45
N SER A 489 -1.62 -2.57 45.35
CA SER A 489 -2.49 -1.72 44.52
C SER A 489 -3.23 -2.58 43.47
N ILE A 490 -4.01 -3.55 43.93
CA ILE A 490 -5.15 -4.10 43.18
C ILE A 490 -6.36 -3.74 44.02
N ASN A 491 -7.00 -2.62 43.70
CA ASN A 491 -8.43 -2.35 43.89
C ASN A 491 -8.65 -0.85 43.65
N THR A 492 -9.41 -0.55 42.59
CA THR A 492 -10.29 0.61 42.32
C THR A 492 -10.07 1.18 40.91
N ALA A 493 -10.86 0.68 39.96
CA ALA A 493 -11.34 1.41 38.79
C ALA A 493 -12.47 0.61 38.13
N ASN A 494 -13.58 0.47 38.86
CA ASN A 494 -14.89 0.41 38.23
C ASN A 494 -15.26 1.86 37.83
N ASP A 495 -16.02 1.99 36.75
CA ASP A 495 -16.56 3.23 36.15
C ASP A 495 -15.75 3.84 35.01
N SER A 496 -15.89 3.22 33.83
CA SER A 496 -16.13 3.94 32.57
C SER A 496 -16.63 2.97 31.49
N GLN A 497 -17.80 2.35 31.72
CA GLN A 497 -18.59 1.74 30.65
C GLN A 497 -19.52 2.79 30.06
N GLU A 498 -19.01 3.63 29.17
CA GLU A 498 -19.84 4.42 28.25
C GLU A 498 -18.93 5.06 27.20
N ASN A 499 -18.73 4.39 26.07
CA ASN A 499 -18.39 4.94 24.74
C ASN A 499 -17.99 3.84 23.75
N LEU A 500 -18.80 2.79 23.62
CA LEU A 500 -18.61 1.77 22.59
C LEU A 500 -19.92 1.32 21.90
N PRO A 501 -20.66 2.23 21.23
CA PRO A 501 -21.50 1.79 20.11
C PRO A 501 -21.51 2.78 18.94
N LEU A 502 -20.44 2.82 18.13
CA LEU A 502 -20.48 3.49 16.82
C LEU A 502 -19.88 2.65 15.68
N LEU A 503 -19.08 1.61 15.96
CA LEU A 503 -18.50 0.77 14.89
C LEU A 503 -19.40 -0.40 14.42
N LYS A 504 -20.44 -0.79 15.17
CA LYS A 504 -21.31 -1.92 14.79
C LYS A 504 -22.35 -1.59 13.72
N LYS A 505 -22.59 -0.31 13.40
CA LYS A 505 -23.65 0.10 12.45
C LYS A 505 -23.22 0.23 10.98
N HIS A 506 -21.96 -0.06 10.64
CA HIS A 506 -21.44 0.06 9.27
C HIS A 506 -20.87 -1.23 8.67
N LEU A 507 -20.99 -2.38 9.37
CA LEU A 507 -20.52 -3.68 8.87
C LEU A 507 -21.63 -4.69 8.57
N ILE A 508 -22.90 -4.27 8.66
CA ILE A 508 -24.05 -5.04 8.18
C ILE A 508 -24.95 -4.07 7.40
N ASN A 509 -24.59 -3.86 6.13
CA ASN A 509 -25.45 -3.48 5.01
C ASN A 509 -24.63 -3.51 3.71
#